data_AF-X0VN09-F1
#
_entry.id   AF-X0VN09-F1
#
_cell.length_a   1.000
_cell.length_b   1.000
_cell.length_c   1.000
_cell.angle_alpha   90.00
_cell.angle_beta   90.00
_cell.angle_gamma   90.00
#
_symmetry.space_group_name_H-M   'P 1'
#
loop_
_entity.id
_entity.type
_entity.pdbx_description
1 polymer ?
#
loop_
_entity_poly.entity_id
_entity_poly.type
_entity_poly.pdbx_seq_one_letter_code
_entity_poly.pdbx_strand_id
1 'polypeptide(L)'
;ILSFNQARVISGDAFVTNFIRVGMATILFLPIGLYQPIYYSGFKKENREKLKYFIFIGIAGIMSLGFADTLFYKAVEINGLILTSTFTVNTPMMQQILSILVLKEKFRKSFIFAVGLIILGNYIILFL
;
A
#
# COMPACT_ATOMS: atom_id res chain seq x y z
N ILE A 1 0.74 12.43 15.25
CA ILE A 1 -0.24 12.37 16.37
C ILE A 1 -1.58 12.99 15.96
N LEU A 2 -1.61 14.24 15.49
CA LEU A 2 -2.85 14.91 15.00
C LEU A 2 -3.57 14.16 13.86
N SER A 3 -2.84 13.65 12.86
CA SER A 3 -3.43 12.95 11.71
C SER A 3 -4.08 11.60 12.06
N PHE A 4 -3.56 10.89 13.07
CA PHE A 4 -4.12 9.61 13.50
C PHE A 4 -5.41 9.80 14.30
N ASN A 5 -5.44 10.82 15.17
CA ASN A 5 -6.67 11.21 15.86
C ASN A 5 -7.74 11.72 14.88
N GLN A 6 -7.34 12.40 13.79
CA GLN A 6 -8.25 12.87 12.74
C GLN A 6 -8.92 11.73 11.95
N ALA A 7 -8.22 10.61 11.71
CA ALA A 7 -8.81 9.44 11.07
C ALA A 7 -9.89 8.75 11.95
N ARG A 8 -9.86 8.97 13.27
CA ARG A 8 -10.84 8.45 14.23
C ARG A 8 -12.17 9.22 14.25
N VAL A 9 -12.23 10.40 13.63
CA VAL A 9 -13.33 11.37 13.79
C VAL A 9 -14.63 10.96 13.08
N ILE A 10 -14.60 10.10 12.07
CA ILE A 10 -15.78 9.87 11.22
C ILE A 10 -16.62 8.64 11.64
N SER A 11 -16.03 7.49 12.01
CA SER A 11 -16.83 6.29 12.35
C SER A 11 -16.29 5.43 13.49
N GLY A 12 -15.08 5.68 13.99
CA GLY A 12 -14.41 4.78 14.95
C GLY A 12 -13.96 3.43 14.37
N ASP A 13 -14.36 3.08 13.15
CA ASP A 13 -13.96 1.86 12.45
C ASP A 13 -13.00 2.16 11.28
N ALA A 14 -11.80 1.58 11.37
CA ALA A 14 -10.75 1.64 10.36
C ALA A 14 -11.21 1.10 8.99
N PHE A 15 -12.06 0.07 8.97
CA PHE A 15 -12.55 -0.53 7.72
C PHE A 15 -13.46 0.42 6.97
N VAL A 16 -14.46 0.98 7.66
CA VAL A 16 -15.41 1.93 7.07
C VAL A 16 -14.70 3.20 6.61
N THR A 17 -13.81 3.75 7.44
CA THR A 17 -13.07 4.97 7.12
C THR A 17 -12.22 4.76 5.86
N ASN A 18 -11.51 3.63 5.77
CA ASN A 18 -10.69 3.34 4.61
C ASN A 18 -11.52 3.05 3.35
N PHE A 19 -12.65 2.35 3.49
CA PHE A 19 -13.57 2.11 2.39
C PHE A 19 -14.06 3.42 1.76
N ILE A 20 -14.48 4.38 2.60
CA ILE A 20 -14.90 5.72 2.15
C ILE A 20 -13.72 6.43 1.46
N ARG A 21 -12.52 6.39 2.06
CA ARG A 21 -11.30 7.00 1.50
C ARG A 21 -10.96 6.46 0.11
N VAL A 22 -10.96 5.14 -0.08
CA VAL A 22 -10.70 4.49 -1.37
C VAL A 22 -11.80 4.79 -2.38
N GLY A 23 -13.07 4.80 -1.96
CA GLY A 23 -14.20 5.20 -2.79
C GLY A 23 -14.07 6.63 -3.31
N MET A 24 -13.79 7.58 -2.42
CA MET A 24 -13.55 8.98 -2.79
C MET A 24 -12.35 9.13 -3.72
N ALA A 25 -11.22 8.47 -3.41
CA ALA A 25 -10.04 8.50 -4.28
C ALA A 25 -10.39 7.97 -5.67
N THR A 26 -11.12 6.86 -5.77
CA THR A 26 -11.54 6.28 -7.06
C THR A 26 -12.38 7.28 -7.86
N ILE A 27 -13.36 7.93 -7.22
CA ILE A 27 -14.20 8.95 -7.87
C ILE A 27 -13.37 10.13 -8.37
N LEU A 28 -12.40 10.60 -7.58
CA LEU A 28 -11.53 11.72 -7.96
C LEU A 28 -10.57 11.37 -9.11
N PHE A 29 -10.14 10.12 -9.21
CA PHE A 29 -9.26 9.65 -10.28
C PHE A 29 -10.01 9.22 -11.55
N LEU A 30 -11.33 8.98 -11.49
CA LEU A 30 -12.15 8.63 -12.66
C LEU A 30 -12.03 9.65 -13.81
N PRO A 31 -12.13 10.98 -13.60
CA PRO A 31 -11.94 11.97 -14.65
C PRO A 31 -10.58 11.85 -15.34
N ILE A 32 -9.51 11.61 -14.59
CA ILE A 32 -8.16 11.42 -15.16
C ILE A 32 -8.13 10.18 -16.07
N GLY A 33 -8.81 9.11 -15.65
CA GLY A 33 -8.99 7.91 -16.45
C GLY A 33 -9.74 8.13 -17.76
N LEU A 34 -10.68 9.09 -17.80
CA LEU A 34 -11.43 9.44 -19.03
C LEU A 34 -10.56 10.20 -20.04
N TYR A 35 -9.61 11.01 -19.59
CA TYR A 35 -8.72 11.77 -20.49
C TYR A 35 -7.53 10.96 -21.01
N GLN A 36 -7.30 9.76 -20.49
CA GLN A 36 -6.18 8.91 -20.90
C GLN A 36 -6.66 7.65 -21.65
N PRO A 37 -6.45 7.57 -22.98
CA PRO A 37 -6.90 6.46 -23.83
C PRO A 37 -6.49 5.06 -23.41
N ILE A 38 -5.40 4.96 -22.66
CA ILE A 38 -4.84 3.72 -22.17
C ILE A 38 -5.79 3.04 -21.17
N TYR A 39 -6.50 3.80 -20.33
CA TYR A 39 -7.33 3.23 -19.26
C TYR A 39 -8.65 2.62 -19.74
N TYR A 40 -9.24 3.15 -20.82
CA TYR A 40 -10.42 2.54 -21.44
C TYR A 40 -10.08 1.62 -22.62
N SER A 41 -8.79 1.49 -22.96
CA SER A 41 -8.33 0.61 -24.05
C SER A 41 -8.76 -0.84 -23.83
N GLY A 42 -8.77 -1.34 -22.58
CA GLY A 42 -9.18 -2.69 -22.22
C GLY A 42 -10.67 -3.00 -22.42
N PHE A 43 -11.54 -2.00 -22.51
CA PHE A 43 -12.98 -2.16 -22.75
C PHE A 43 -13.34 -2.21 -24.24
N LYS A 44 -12.41 -1.84 -25.13
CA LYS A 44 -12.59 -2.00 -26.58
C LYS A 44 -12.55 -3.47 -26.98
N LYS A 45 -13.40 -3.86 -27.94
CA LYS A 45 -13.52 -5.25 -28.42
C LYS A 45 -12.18 -5.85 -28.88
N GLU A 46 -11.33 -5.02 -29.48
CA GLU A 46 -9.98 -5.37 -29.99
C GLU A 46 -8.96 -5.69 -28.89
N ASN A 47 -9.16 -5.23 -27.66
CA ASN A 47 -8.19 -5.36 -26.56
C ASN A 47 -8.75 -6.19 -25.38
N ARG A 48 -9.86 -6.91 -25.56
CA ARG A 48 -10.48 -7.71 -24.50
C ARG A 48 -9.55 -8.75 -23.89
N GLU A 49 -8.58 -9.27 -24.64
CA GLU A 49 -7.56 -10.17 -24.10
C GLU A 49 -6.69 -9.52 -23.01
N LYS A 50 -6.55 -8.18 -23.04
CA LYS A 50 -5.82 -7.41 -22.03
C LYS A 50 -6.66 -7.10 -20.79
N LEU A 51 -7.98 -7.34 -20.83
CA LEU A 51 -8.89 -7.07 -19.71
C LEU A 51 -8.45 -7.79 -18.42
N LYS A 52 -7.90 -9.00 -18.55
CA LYS A 52 -7.35 -9.76 -17.41
C LYS A 52 -6.28 -8.97 -16.65
N TYR A 53 -5.42 -8.22 -17.34
CA TYR A 53 -4.37 -7.42 -16.70
C TYR A 53 -4.97 -6.25 -15.92
N PHE A 54 -6.00 -5.59 -16.46
CA PHE A 54 -6.72 -4.54 -15.74
C PHE A 54 -7.40 -5.07 -14.48
N ILE A 55 -7.95 -6.29 -14.53
CA ILE A 55 -8.51 -6.96 -13.35
C ILE A 55 -7.41 -7.22 -12.30
N PHE A 56 -6.26 -7.76 -12.70
CA PHE A 56 -5.14 -7.98 -11.77
C PHE A 56 -4.62 -6.69 -11.15
N ILE A 57 -4.52 -5.61 -11.93
CA ILE A 57 -4.17 -4.27 -11.41
C ILE A 57 -5.22 -3.79 -10.41
N GLY A 58 -6.51 -3.97 -10.72
CA GLY A 58 -7.61 -3.63 -9.80
C GLY A 58 -7.51 -4.39 -8.47
N ILE A 59 -7.29 -5.71 -8.52
CA ILE A 59 -7.10 -6.55 -7.32
C ILE A 59 -5.87 -6.08 -6.52
N ALA A 60 -4.75 -5.79 -7.19
CA ALA A 60 -3.55 -5.28 -6.54
C ALA A 60 -3.82 -3.93 -5.86
N GLY A 61 -4.57 -3.04 -6.51
CA GLY A 61 -5.00 -1.76 -5.94
C GLY A 61 -5.88 -1.94 -4.70
N ILE A 62 -6.86 -2.85 -4.74
CA ILE A 62 -7.71 -3.17 -3.58
C ILE A 62 -6.88 -3.74 -2.43
N MET A 63 -5.97 -4.68 -2.72
CA MET A 63 -5.09 -5.26 -1.70
C MET A 63 -4.17 -4.22 -1.07
N SER A 64 -3.62 -3.32 -1.87
CA SER A 64 -2.71 -2.27 -1.39
C SER A 64 -3.44 -1.16 -0.63
N LEU A 65 -4.38 -0.47 -1.26
CA LEU A 65 -5.01 0.72 -0.69
C LEU A 65 -6.21 0.41 0.21
N GLY A 66 -6.89 -0.71 -0.05
CA GLY A 66 -8.03 -1.17 0.74
C GLY A 66 -7.58 -2.04 1.90
N PHE A 67 -6.96 -3.18 1.63
CA PHE A 67 -6.66 -4.15 2.69
C PHE A 67 -5.47 -3.73 3.56
N ALA A 68 -4.32 -3.43 2.96
CA ALA A 68 -3.10 -3.13 3.71
C ALA A 68 -3.23 -1.87 4.58
N ASP A 69 -3.82 -0.80 4.07
CA ASP A 69 -4.03 0.43 4.85
C ASP A 69 -5.02 0.24 6.01
N THR A 70 -6.02 -0.64 5.83
CA THR A 70 -6.92 -0.98 6.94
C THR A 70 -6.17 -1.75 8.04
N LEU A 71 -5.33 -2.72 7.66
CA LEU A 71 -4.46 -3.42 8.60
C LEU A 71 -3.50 -2.46 9.29
N PHE A 72 -2.97 -1.47 8.58
CA PHE A 72 -2.14 -0.42 9.17
C PHE A 72 -2.90 0.36 10.23
N TYR A 73 -4.11 0.85 9.93
CA TYR A 73 -4.92 1.59 10.90
C TYR A 73 -5.26 0.73 12.13
N LYS A 74 -5.58 -0.56 11.94
CA LYS A 74 -5.78 -1.48 13.06
C LYS A 74 -4.50 -1.74 13.86
N ALA A 75 -3.35 -1.88 13.19
CA ALA A 75 -2.07 -2.04 13.88
C ALA A 75 -1.72 -0.80 14.71
N VAL A 76 -2.00 0.40 14.20
CA VAL A 76 -1.81 1.64 14.98
C VAL A 76 -2.79 1.75 16.14
N GLU A 77 -4.04 1.31 15.97
CA GLU A 77 -5.02 1.27 17.06
C GLU A 77 -4.55 0.40 18.24
N ILE A 78 -3.93 -0.75 17.94
CA ILE A 78 -3.46 -1.72 18.94
C ILE A 78 -2.12 -1.30 19.55
N ASN A 79 -1.16 -0.86 18.72
CA ASN A 79 0.24 -0.71 19.10
C ASN A 79 0.70 0.76 19.26
N GLY A 80 -0.12 1.71 18.83
CA GLY A 80 0.26 3.12 18.75
C GLY A 80 1.08 3.44 17.49
N LEU A 81 1.04 4.72 17.08
CA LEU A 81 1.55 5.15 15.78
C LEU A 81 3.06 4.96 15.65
N ILE A 82 3.82 5.26 16.70
CA ILE A 82 5.29 5.20 16.70
C ILE A 82 5.77 3.77 16.44
N LEU A 83 5.20 2.79 17.14
CA LEU A 83 5.60 1.40 16.98
C LEU A 83 5.20 0.87 15.59
N THR A 84 3.96 1.11 15.17
CA THR A 84 3.49 0.66 13.85
C THR A 84 4.25 1.32 12.71
N SER A 85 4.52 2.62 12.77
CA SER A 85 5.29 3.31 11.73
C SER A 85 6.70 2.73 11.63
N THR A 86 7.34 2.46 12.76
CA THR A 86 8.68 1.87 12.78
C THR A 86 8.69 0.47 12.15
N PHE A 87 7.68 -0.36 12.45
CA PHE A 87 7.55 -1.66 11.78
C PHE A 87 7.35 -1.52 10.27
N THR A 88 6.53 -0.57 9.82
CA THR A 88 6.28 -0.36 8.37
C THR A 88 7.49 0.14 7.58
N VAL A 89 8.51 0.74 8.22
CA VAL A 89 9.76 1.12 7.55
C VAL A 89 10.50 -0.13 7.02
N ASN A 90 10.20 -1.32 7.53
CA ASN A 90 10.77 -2.58 7.04
C ASN A 90 10.08 -3.11 5.75
N THR A 91 9.08 -2.42 5.21
CA THR A 91 8.41 -2.81 3.94
C THR A 91 9.36 -3.16 2.80
N PRO A 92 10.47 -2.41 2.54
CA PRO A 92 11.42 -2.76 1.50
C PRO A 92 12.03 -4.16 1.67
N MET A 93 12.28 -4.59 2.92
CA MET A 93 12.77 -5.94 3.24
C MET A 93 11.78 -7.00 2.81
N MET A 94 10.51 -6.83 3.17
CA MET A 94 9.46 -7.76 2.76
C MET A 94 9.28 -7.76 1.24
N GLN A 95 9.35 -6.59 0.59
CA GLN A 95 9.28 -6.47 -0.86
C GLN A 95 10.41 -7.25 -1.54
N GLN A 96 11.66 -7.10 -1.09
CA GLN A 96 12.78 -7.82 -1.67
C GLN A 96 12.66 -9.34 -1.46
N ILE A 97 12.20 -9.80 -0.29
CA ILE A 97 11.93 -11.21 -0.03
C ILE A 97 10.88 -11.74 -1.02
N LEU A 98 9.77 -11.02 -1.19
CA LEU A 98 8.72 -11.39 -2.14
C LEU A 98 9.21 -11.35 -3.59
N SER A 99 10.05 -10.39 -3.97
CA SER A 99 10.66 -10.34 -5.31
C SER A 99 11.51 -11.58 -5.60
N ILE A 100 12.27 -12.07 -4.62
CA ILE A 100 13.07 -13.29 -4.79
C ILE A 100 12.16 -14.52 -4.88
N LEU A 101 11.18 -14.63 -3.98
CA LEU A 101 10.34 -15.82 -3.88
C LEU A 101 9.33 -15.94 -5.03
N VAL A 102 8.68 -14.83 -5.39
CA VAL A 102 7.58 -14.80 -6.37
C VAL A 102 8.10 -14.52 -7.78
N LEU A 103 8.95 -13.51 -7.93
CA LEU A 103 9.46 -13.08 -9.24
C LEU A 103 10.79 -13.77 -9.62
N LYS A 104 11.39 -14.55 -8.71
CA LYS A 104 12.67 -15.24 -8.91
C LYS A 104 13.82 -14.29 -9.27
N GLU A 105 13.77 -13.07 -8.76
CA GLU A 105 14.83 -12.07 -8.99
C GLU A 105 16.13 -12.42 -8.26
N LYS A 106 17.27 -12.01 -8.84
CA LYS A 106 18.58 -12.20 -8.20
C LYS A 106 18.73 -11.28 -7.00
N PHE A 107 19.26 -11.83 -5.91
CA PHE A 107 19.53 -11.07 -4.70
C PHE A 107 20.59 -9.98 -4.93
N ARG A 108 20.24 -8.72 -4.67
CA ARG A 108 21.18 -7.60 -4.75
C ARG A 108 21.95 -7.48 -3.44
N LYS A 109 23.28 -7.63 -3.49
CA LYS A 109 24.14 -7.51 -2.29
C LYS A 109 24.06 -6.13 -1.61
N SER A 110 23.86 -5.06 -2.39
CA SER A 110 23.64 -3.71 -1.87
C SER A 110 22.39 -3.59 -1.01
N PHE A 111 21.43 -4.51 -1.15
CA PHE A 111 20.22 -4.55 -0.35
C PHE A 111 20.51 -4.88 1.12
N ILE A 112 21.49 -5.74 1.41
CA ILE A 112 21.87 -6.07 2.79
C ILE A 112 22.28 -4.81 3.55
N PHE A 113 23.06 -3.94 2.90
CA PHE A 113 23.49 -2.68 3.50
C PHE A 113 22.32 -1.75 3.80
N ALA A 114 21.37 -1.65 2.87
CA ALA A 114 20.14 -0.87 3.07
C ALA A 114 19.29 -1.41 4.23
N VAL A 115 19.13 -2.74 4.33
CA VAL A 115 18.43 -3.38 5.47
C VAL A 115 19.14 -3.10 6.79
N GLY A 116 20.47 -3.17 6.82
CA GLY A 116 21.25 -2.82 8.00
C GLY A 116 21.00 -1.39 8.47
N LEU A 117 20.98 -0.42 7.55
CA LEU A 117 20.66 0.97 7.86
C LEU A 117 19.22 1.16 8.37
N ILE A 118 18.24 0.45 7.80
CA ILE A 118 16.85 0.49 8.25
C ILE A 118 16.74 -0.02 9.69
N ILE A 119 17.38 -1.14 10.01
CA ILE A 119 17.36 -1.70 11.37
C ILE A 119 18.00 -0.72 12.37
N LEU A 120 19.15 -0.13 12.01
CA LEU A 120 19.84 0.86 12.83
C LEU A 120 18.98 2.10 13.08
N GLY A 121 18.34 2.65 12.04
CA GLY A 121 17.43 3.78 12.16
C GLY A 121 16.23 3.46 13.05
N ASN A 122 15.62 2.28 12.87
CA ASN A 122 14.51 1.83 13.70
C ASN A 122 14.90 1.68 15.18
N TYR A 123 16.11 1.17 15.46
CA TYR A 123 16.62 1.06 16.82
C TYR A 123 16.77 2.43 17.49
N ILE A 124 17.35 3.41 16.79
CA ILE A 124 17.50 4.77 17.31
C ILE A 124 16.14 5.38 17.61
N ILE A 125 15.17 5.26 16.71
CA ILE A 125 13.82 5.86 16.90
C ILE A 125 13.06 5.25 18.07
N LEU A 126 13.24 3.95 18.35
CA LEU A 126 12.47 3.25 19.39
C LEU A 126 13.10 3.33 20.78
N PHE A 127 14.43 3.45 20.86
CA PHE A 127 15.16 3.27 22.12
C PHE A 127 16.00 4.47 22.56
N LEU A 128 16.17 5.49 21.71
CA LEU A 128 16.92 6.72 22.00
C LEU A 128 16.01 7.95 21.95
#